data_AF-A0A7J4R312-F1
#
_entry.id   AF-A0A7J4R312-F1
#
_cell.length_a   1.000
_cell.length_b   1.000
_cell.length_c   1.000
_cell.angle_alpha   90.00
_cell.angle_beta   90.00
_cell.angle_gamma   90.00
#
_symmetry.space_group_name_H-M   'P 1'
#
loop_
_entity.id
_entity.type
_entity.pdbx_description
1 polymer ?
#
loop_
_entity_poly.entity_id
_entity_poly.type
_entity_poly.pdbx_seq_one_letter_code
_entity_poly.pdbx_strand_id
1 'polypeptide(L)'
;MGIPFSDEASLRWALIAFEFFIGIALVYNSRTQPFPRPSARFGWLVILLATLVLIGQAAPKPMTVFAHFVMLSGLGGFGLVAGVYQLAQTQR
;
A
#
# COMPACT_ATOMS: atom_id res chain seq x y z
N MET A 1 16.96 2.40 24.46
CA MET A 1 16.26 1.66 23.38
C MET A 1 14.87 2.24 23.30
N GLY A 2 14.60 3.15 22.35
CA GLY A 2 13.29 3.79 22.22
C GLY A 2 12.26 2.78 21.72
N ILE A 3 11.05 2.81 22.27
CA ILE A 3 9.96 1.96 21.79
C ILE A 3 9.64 2.40 20.36
N PRO A 4 9.79 1.54 19.33
CA PRO A 4 9.40 1.90 17.98
C PRO A 4 7.91 2.29 17.98
N PHE A 5 7.57 3.38 17.28
CA PHE A 5 6.22 3.96 17.19
C PHE A 5 5.73 4.77 18.39
N SER A 6 6.63 5.26 19.26
CA SER A 6 6.23 6.09 20.41
C SER A 6 5.79 7.51 20.04
N ASP A 7 6.21 8.02 18.87
CA ASP A 7 5.90 9.36 18.39
C ASP A 7 5.26 9.33 16.99
N GLU A 8 4.41 10.33 16.71
CA GLU A 8 3.64 10.40 15.47
C GLU A 8 4.52 10.43 14.21
N ALA A 9 5.69 11.07 14.28
CA ALA A 9 6.61 11.15 13.15
C ALA A 9 7.19 9.78 12.81
N SER A 10 7.66 9.02 13.81
CA SER A 10 8.16 7.65 13.61
C SER A 10 7.09 6.73 13.03
N LEU A 11 5.84 6.85 13.51
CA LEU A 11 4.72 6.08 13.00
C LEU A 11 4.40 6.43 11.53
N ARG A 12 4.46 7.71 11.18
CA ARG A 12 4.25 8.16 9.79
C ARG A 12 5.28 7.58 8.83
N TRP A 13 6.56 7.65 9.18
CA TRP A 13 7.63 7.06 8.36
C TRP A 13 7.47 5.54 8.22
N ALA A 14 7.06 4.87 9.28
CA ALA A 14 6.77 3.44 9.22
C ALA A 14 5.60 3.11 8.29
N LEU A 15 4.53 3.93 8.30
CA LEU A 15 3.39 3.75 7.41
C LEU A 15 3.78 3.96 5.95
N ILE A 16 4.58 4.98 5.64
CA ILE A 16 5.12 5.18 4.27
C ILE A 16 5.95 3.97 3.84
N ALA A 17 6.85 3.48 4.69
CA ALA A 17 7.64 2.30 4.40
C ALA A 17 6.76 1.05 4.17
N PHE A 18 5.68 0.91 4.94
CA PHE A 18 4.73 -0.18 4.81
C PHE A 18 3.92 -0.09 3.51
N GLU A 19 3.51 1.10 3.08
CA GLU A 19 2.83 1.35 1.80
C GLU A 19 3.72 0.95 0.62
N PHE A 20 5.00 1.34 0.65
CA PHE A 20 5.97 0.87 -0.34
C PHE A 20 6.15 -0.63 -0.31
N PHE A 21 6.27 -1.23 0.88
CA PHE A 21 6.41 -2.67 1.04
C PHE A 21 5.24 -3.43 0.39
N ILE A 22 3.99 -3.00 0.62
CA ILE A 22 2.81 -3.62 0.00
C ILE A 22 2.90 -3.52 -1.53
N GLY A 23 3.17 -2.33 -2.07
CA GLY A 23 3.25 -2.12 -3.51
C GLY A 23 4.34 -2.98 -4.17
N ILE A 24 5.53 -3.03 -3.57
CA ILE A 24 6.65 -3.86 -4.04
C ILE A 24 6.30 -5.35 -3.93
N ALA A 25 5.71 -5.78 -2.82
CA ALA A 25 5.30 -7.18 -2.63
C ALA A 25 4.27 -7.60 -3.69
N LEU A 26 3.30 -6.75 -4.01
CA LEU A 26 2.33 -6.99 -5.08
C LEU A 26 2.99 -7.12 -6.45
N VAL A 27 3.89 -6.20 -6.81
CA VAL A 27 4.60 -6.25 -8.10
C VAL A 27 5.50 -7.48 -8.19
N TYR A 28 6.28 -7.76 -7.14
CA TYR A 28 7.21 -8.89 -7.09
C TYR A 28 6.47 -10.22 -7.17
N ASN A 29 5.40 -10.37 -6.38
CA ASN A 29 4.64 -11.62 -6.31
C ASN A 29 3.56 -11.74 -7.41
N SER A 30 3.38 -10.72 -8.25
CA SER A 30 2.37 -10.74 -9.32
C SER A 30 2.52 -11.96 -10.25
N ARG A 31 3.76 -12.36 -10.55
CA ARG A 31 4.05 -13.48 -11.46
C ARG A 31 3.62 -14.85 -10.92
N THR A 32 3.46 -14.98 -9.60
CA THR A 32 3.05 -16.24 -8.95
C THR A 32 1.54 -16.30 -8.74
N GLN A 33 0.84 -15.17 -8.88
CA GLN A 33 -0.62 -15.12 -8.72
C GLN A 33 -1.32 -15.59 -10.00
N PRO A 34 -2.54 -16.17 -9.91
CA PRO A 34 -3.32 -16.59 -11.08
C PRO A 34 -3.68 -15.44 -12.04
N PHE A 35 -3.58 -14.19 -11.59
CA PHE A 35 -3.92 -12.97 -12.32
C PHE A 35 -2.73 -11.98 -12.30
N PRO A 36 -1.66 -12.26 -13.08
CA PRO A 36 -0.40 -11.52 -12.95
C PRO A 36 -0.51 -10.05 -13.38
N ARG A 37 -1.26 -9.75 -14.43
CA ARG A 37 -1.39 -8.37 -14.94
C ARG A 37 -2.19 -7.46 -13.99
N PRO A 38 -3.38 -7.84 -13.50
CA PRO A 38 -4.10 -7.01 -12.54
C PRO A 38 -3.32 -6.76 -11.25
N SER A 39 -2.69 -7.80 -10.70
CA SER A 39 -1.89 -7.69 -9.47
C SER A 39 -0.72 -6.72 -9.63
N ALA A 40 0.04 -6.83 -10.73
CA ALA A 40 1.15 -5.92 -11.02
C ALA A 40 0.68 -4.47 -11.20
N ARG A 41 -0.43 -4.25 -11.91
CA ARG A 41 -0.99 -2.89 -12.11
C ARG A 41 -1.43 -2.26 -10.79
N PHE A 42 -2.08 -3.04 -9.93
CA PHE A 42 -2.47 -2.57 -8.61
C PHE A 42 -1.25 -2.26 -7.74
N GLY A 43 -0.23 -3.12 -7.74
CA GLY A 43 1.03 -2.86 -7.06
C GLY A 43 1.71 -1.57 -7.52
N TRP A 44 1.78 -1.31 -8.83
CA TRP A 44 2.32 -0.05 -9.37
C TRP A 44 1.49 1.17 -8.96
N LEU A 45 0.17 1.06 -8.88
CA LEU A 45 -0.69 2.13 -8.37
C LEU A 45 -0.39 2.42 -6.90
N VAL A 46 -0.22 1.39 -6.06
CA VAL A 46 0.16 1.56 -4.65
C VAL A 46 1.54 2.22 -4.52
N ILE A 47 2.53 1.82 -5.32
CA ILE A 47 3.87 2.45 -5.33
C ILE A 47 3.78 3.93 -5.74
N LEU A 48 2.99 4.23 -6.76
CA LEU A 48 2.78 5.61 -7.22
C LEU A 48 2.17 6.47 -6.11
N LEU A 49 1.13 5.96 -5.43
CA LEU A 49 0.51 6.66 -4.31
C LEU A 49 1.49 6.84 -3.14
N ALA A 50 2.23 5.80 -2.76
CA ALA A 50 3.27 5.88 -1.72
C ALA A 50 4.35 6.91 -2.08
N THR A 51 4.71 7.03 -3.36
CA THR A 51 5.66 8.04 -3.85
C THR A 51 5.08 9.45 -3.73
N LEU A 52 3.81 9.66 -4.09
CA LEU A 52 3.14 10.95 -3.90
C LEU A 52 3.05 11.32 -2.42
N VAL A 53 2.76 10.37 -1.55
CA VAL A 53 2.72 10.56 -0.09
C VAL A 53 4.10 10.90 0.47
N LEU A 54 5.15 10.24 -0.02
CA LEU A 54 6.54 10.55 0.33
C LEU A 54 6.92 11.99 -0.07
N ILE A 55 6.59 12.40 -1.30
CA ILE A 55 6.79 13.80 -1.76
C ILE A 55 5.97 14.77 -0.89
N GLY A 56 4.74 14.39 -0.54
CA GLY A 56 3.84 15.16 0.32
C GLY A 56 4.36 15.41 1.73
N GLN A 57 5.39 14.69 2.20
CA GLN A 57 6.04 14.98 3.48
C GLN A 57 6.79 16.32 3.49
N ALA A 58 7.17 16.85 2.32
CA ALA A 58 7.79 18.16 2.20
C ALA A 58 6.78 19.32 2.22
N ALA A 59 5.48 19.04 2.23
CA ALA A 59 4.46 20.07 2.27
C ALA A 59 4.39 20.75 3.66
N PRO A 60 3.93 22.01 3.75
CA PRO A 60 3.73 22.70 5.04
C PRO A 60 2.79 21.96 5.99
N LYS A 61 1.89 21.13 5.44
CA LYS A 61 0.96 20.27 6.16
C LYS A 61 1.08 18.83 5.62
N PRO A 62 1.99 18.01 6.16
CA PRO A 62 2.17 16.64 5.73
C PRO A 62 0.93 15.79 6.03
N MET A 63 0.79 14.67 5.31
CA MET A 63 -0.30 13.72 5.50
C MET A 63 -0.33 13.20 6.94
N THR A 64 -1.51 13.23 7.55
CA THR A 64 -1.70 12.76 8.93
C THR A 64 -1.69 11.24 8.99
N VAL A 65 -1.32 10.68 10.15
CA VAL A 65 -1.39 9.23 10.41
C VAL A 65 -2.79 8.66 10.10
N PHE A 66 -3.85 9.39 10.46
CA PHE A 66 -5.21 8.98 10.14
C PHE A 66 -5.46 8.83 8.64
N ALA A 67 -4.93 9.76 7.83
CA ALA A 67 -5.08 9.70 6.38
C ALA A 67 -4.35 8.47 5.79
N HIS A 68 -3.20 8.09 6.34
CA HIS A 68 -2.52 6.84 5.97
C HIS A 68 -3.41 5.62 6.25
N PHE A 69 -4.05 5.56 7.41
CA PHE A 69 -4.99 4.48 7.74
C PHE A 69 -6.19 4.44 6.79
N VAL A 70 -6.79 5.59 6.48
CA VAL A 70 -7.90 5.65 5.50
C VAL A 70 -7.46 5.11 4.14
N MET A 71 -6.28 5.52 3.67
CA MET A 71 -5.73 5.05 2.39
C MET A 71 -5.45 3.54 2.42
N LEU A 72 -4.80 3.04 3.47
CA LEU A 72 -4.49 1.61 3.65
C LEU A 72 -5.77 0.76 3.74
N SER A 73 -6.79 1.22 4.48
CA SER A 73 -8.07 0.52 4.56
C SER A 73 -8.80 0.52 3.21
N GLY A 74 -8.81 1.64 2.49
CA GLY A 74 -9.45 1.75 1.18
C GLY A 74 -8.78 0.86 0.13
N LEU A 75 -7.46 1.03 -0.04
CA LEU A 75 -6.68 0.24 -1.00
C LEU A 75 -6.62 -1.24 -0.61
N GLY A 76 -6.40 -1.55 0.67
CA GLY A 76 -6.36 -2.91 1.17
C GLY A 76 -7.70 -3.63 1.03
N GLY A 77 -8.80 -2.97 1.39
CA GLY A 77 -10.15 -3.50 1.23
C GLY A 77 -10.50 -3.74 -0.23
N PHE A 78 -10.24 -2.77 -1.11
CA PHE A 78 -10.41 -2.94 -2.55
C PHE A 78 -9.57 -4.09 -3.11
N GLY A 79 -8.27 -4.14 -2.77
CA GLY A 79 -7.35 -5.16 -3.23
C GLY A 79 -7.76 -6.57 -2.80
N LEU A 80 -8.30 -6.73 -1.58
CA LEU A 80 -8.84 -7.98 -1.10
C LEU A 80 -10.05 -8.44 -1.93
N VAL A 81 -11.06 -7.58 -2.09
CA VAL A 81 -12.28 -7.90 -2.84
C VAL A 81 -11.97 -8.21 -4.30
N ALA A 82 -11.18 -7.37 -4.95
CA ALA A 82 -10.77 -7.56 -6.34
C ALA A 82 -9.94 -8.84 -6.51
N GLY A 83 -9.03 -9.12 -5.58
CA GLY A 83 -8.22 -10.33 -5.58
C GLY A 83 -9.06 -11.61 -5.46
N VAL A 84 -10.00 -11.64 -4.51
CA VAL A 84 -10.93 -12.79 -4.35
C VAL A 84 -11.80 -12.97 -5.60
N TYR A 85 -12.31 -11.89 -6.18
CA TYR A 85 -13.08 -11.95 -7.42
C TYR A 85 -12.25 -12.56 -8.57
N GLN A 86 -11.00 -12.12 -8.73
CA GLN A 86 -10.12 -12.64 -9.77
C GLN A 86 -9.68 -14.09 -9.54
N LEU A 87 -9.46 -14.49 -8.28
CA LEU A 87 -9.25 -15.88 -7.91
C LEU A 87 -10.45 -16.73 -8.34
N ALA A 88 -11.67 -16.32 -7.97
CA ALA A 88 -12.89 -17.05 -8.32
C ALA A 88 -13.10 -17.17 -9.84
N GLN A 89 -12.72 -16.14 -10.61
CA GLN A 89 -12.84 -16.15 -12.07
C GLN A 89 -11.78 -17.02 -12.76
N THR A 90 -10.57 -17.15 -12.18
CA THR A 90 -9.46 -17.89 -12.78
C THR A 90 -9.50 -19.39 -12.41
N GLN A 91 -10.30 -19.77 -11.41
CA GLN A 91 -10.54 -21.16 -10.99
C GLN A 91 -11.71 -21.84 -11.75
N ARG A 92 -12.45 -21.10 -12.59
CA ARG A 92 -13.51 -21.62 -13.46
C ARG A 92 -12.96 -21.95 -14.84
#